data_AF-A0A358DBL9-F1
#
_entry.id   AF-A0A358DBL9-F1
#
_cell.length_a   1.000
_cell.length_b   1.000
_cell.length_c   1.000
_cell.angle_alpha   90.00
_cell.angle_beta   90.00
_cell.angle_gamma   90.00
#
_symmetry.space_group_name_H-M   'P 1'
#
loop_
_entity.id
_entity.type
_entity.pdbx_description
1 polymer ?
#
loop_
_entity_poly.entity_id
_entity_poly.type
_entity_poly.pdbx_seq_one_letter_code
_entity_poly.pdbx_strand_id
1 'polypeptide(L)'
;LSGNPVLPPFDRVVVQGFRPARPAARRFDLWSMLPKHNRREDQTGDLWRFIACLQEVTDLLLAEVDRFPEVFDIERAPEAFVDLILADLGNPFPFDLDELGKRRLASVLVEMYRQKGTARGIINAVRFFLGVEIQAVTAYAGEALVLGES
;
A
#
# COMPACT_ATOMS: atom_id res chain seq x y z
N LEU A 1 27.88 3.70 -22.19
CA LEU A 1 28.39 3.89 -20.81
C LEU A 1 29.17 5.20 -20.78
N SER A 2 28.46 6.32 -20.62
CA SER A 2 29.07 7.64 -20.47
C SER A 2 29.59 7.75 -19.04
N GLY A 3 30.90 7.59 -18.86
CA GLY A 3 31.56 7.72 -17.55
C GLY A 3 31.49 9.17 -17.06
N ASN A 4 31.11 9.35 -15.79
CA ASN A 4 31.20 10.65 -15.14
C ASN A 4 32.66 11.13 -15.17
N PRO A 5 32.93 12.38 -15.56
CA PRO A 5 34.29 12.91 -15.58
C PRO A 5 34.86 12.91 -14.16
N VAL A 6 36.05 12.32 -13.99
CA VAL A 6 36.78 12.35 -12.72
C VAL A 6 37.39 13.74 -12.56
N LEU A 7 36.83 14.51 -11.65
CA LEU A 7 37.28 15.87 -11.35
C LEU A 7 38.49 15.87 -10.40
N PRO A 8 39.29 16.95 -10.34
CA PRO A 8 40.39 17.09 -9.40
C PRO A 8 39.97 16.94 -7.93
N PRO A 9 40.90 16.64 -7.01
CA PRO A 9 40.60 16.63 -5.58
C PRO A 9 39.98 17.97 -5.15
N PHE A 10 38.97 17.92 -4.27
CA PHE A 10 38.21 19.08 -3.75
C PHE A 10 37.25 19.77 -4.73
N ASP A 11 37.02 19.19 -5.91
CA ASP A 11 36.02 19.72 -6.82
C ASP A 11 34.58 19.51 -6.30
N ARG A 12 33.68 20.44 -6.65
CA ARG A 12 32.30 20.45 -6.11
C ARG A 12 31.31 20.07 -7.19
N VAL A 13 30.49 19.06 -6.90
CA VAL A 13 29.36 18.67 -7.75
C VAL A 13 28.05 18.98 -7.03
N VAL A 14 27.12 19.59 -7.76
CA VAL A 14 25.74 19.75 -7.30
C VAL A 14 24.94 18.55 -7.81
N VAL A 15 24.49 17.71 -6.89
CA VAL A 15 23.57 16.60 -7.18
C VAL A 15 22.15 17.02 -6.82
N GLN A 16 21.21 16.75 -7.72
CA GLN A 16 19.79 16.82 -7.37
C GLN A 16 19.41 15.54 -6.62
N GLY A 17 19.21 15.67 -5.31
CA GLY A 17 18.71 14.59 -4.46
C GLY A 17 17.21 14.40 -4.60
N PHE A 18 16.73 13.17 -4.43
CA PHE A 18 15.32 12.88 -4.28
C PHE A 18 14.80 13.54 -2.99
N ARG A 19 13.66 14.23 -3.08
CA ARG A 19 12.98 14.80 -1.92
C ARG A 19 11.51 14.37 -1.93
N PRO A 20 11.06 13.58 -0.95
CA PRO A 20 9.67 13.14 -0.92
C PRO A 20 8.72 14.32 -0.69
N ALA A 21 7.47 14.17 -1.15
CA ALA A 21 6.42 15.13 -0.86
C ALA A 21 6.22 15.25 0.66
N ARG A 22 6.07 16.49 1.15
CA ARG A 22 5.86 16.77 2.57
C ARG A 22 4.63 17.64 2.77
N PRO A 23 3.84 17.42 3.83
CA PRO A 23 2.74 18.32 4.18
C PRO A 23 3.25 19.75 4.43
N ALA A 24 2.57 20.76 3.88
CA ALA A 24 3.02 22.16 3.98
C ALA A 24 3.11 22.67 5.44
N ALA A 25 2.25 22.15 6.32
CA ALA A 25 2.20 22.49 7.73
C ALA A 25 3.31 21.82 8.57
N ARG A 26 4.02 20.81 8.05
CA ARG A 26 5.03 20.06 8.83
C ARG A 26 6.18 20.99 9.25
N ARG A 27 6.53 20.92 10.54
CA ARG A 27 7.67 21.59 11.15
C ARG A 27 8.49 20.55 11.91
N PHE A 28 9.32 19.82 11.15
CA PHE A 28 10.20 18.80 11.70
C PHE A 28 11.62 19.04 11.19
N ASP A 29 12.32 19.98 11.80
CA ASP A 29 13.71 20.33 11.49
C ASP A 29 14.61 20.03 12.69
N LEU A 30 15.44 18.98 12.58
CA LEU A 30 16.29 18.49 13.65
C LEU A 30 17.25 19.56 14.16
N TRP A 31 17.76 20.43 13.27
CA TRP A 31 18.64 21.51 13.69
C TRP A 31 17.94 22.47 14.65
N SER A 32 16.71 22.88 14.35
CA SER A 32 15.91 23.74 15.23
C SER A 32 15.59 23.09 16.59
N MET A 33 15.48 21.76 16.62
CA MET A 33 15.19 20.97 17.83
C MET A 33 16.39 20.84 18.77
N LEU A 34 17.62 21.06 18.29
CA LEU A 34 18.80 21.04 19.15
C LEU A 34 18.82 22.22 20.15
N PRO A 35 19.36 21.99 21.37
CA PRO A 35 19.61 23.07 22.31
C PRO A 35 20.44 24.20 21.67
N LYS A 36 20.11 25.44 22.04
CA LYS A 36 20.74 26.63 21.44
C LYS A 36 22.26 26.68 21.64
N HIS A 37 22.79 26.13 22.73
CA HIS A 37 24.22 26.17 23.03
C HIS A 37 25.03 25.31 22.05
N ASN A 38 24.58 24.08 21.75
CA ASN A 38 25.21 23.21 20.74
C ASN A 38 25.30 23.90 19.37
N ARG A 39 24.22 24.59 18.96
CA ARG A 39 24.19 25.32 17.68
C ARG A 39 25.13 26.51 17.64
N ARG A 40 25.29 27.21 18.77
CA ARG A 40 26.18 28.37 18.88
C ARG A 40 27.65 27.97 18.93
N GLU A 41 27.93 26.80 19.51
CA GLU A 41 29.27 26.26 19.67
C GLU A 41 29.80 25.57 18.40
N ASP A 42 28.93 25.30 17.43
CA ASP A 42 29.32 24.75 16.12
C ASP A 42 30.01 25.80 15.23
N GLN A 43 31.28 26.06 15.52
CA GLN A 43 32.10 27.00 14.76
C GLN A 43 32.64 26.41 13.45
N THR A 44 32.81 25.09 13.38
CA THR A 44 33.32 24.39 12.19
C THR A 44 32.23 24.04 11.20
N GLY A 45 30.97 23.96 11.64
CA GLY A 45 29.82 23.54 10.85
C GLY A 45 29.69 22.02 10.73
N ASP A 46 30.55 21.27 11.42
CA ASP A 46 30.55 19.80 11.36
C ASP A 46 29.31 19.23 12.04
N LEU A 47 28.85 19.85 13.15
CA LEU A 47 27.62 19.43 13.80
C LEU A 47 26.42 19.68 12.89
N TRP A 48 26.33 20.85 12.25
CA TRP A 48 25.27 21.13 11.29
C TRP A 48 25.26 20.12 10.14
N ARG A 49 26.41 19.82 9.54
CA ARG A 49 26.51 18.83 8.44
C ARG A 49 26.09 17.44 8.90
N PHE A 50 26.53 17.02 10.08
CA PHE A 50 26.15 15.75 10.67
C PHE A 50 24.63 15.66 10.87
N ILE A 51 24.02 16.70 11.43
CA ILE A 51 22.56 16.78 11.65
C ILE A 51 21.80 16.82 10.32
N ALA A 52 22.34 17.49 9.30
CA ALA A 52 21.73 17.51 7.97
C ALA A 52 21.68 16.11 7.34
N CYS A 53 22.71 15.27 7.54
CA CYS A 53 22.66 13.87 7.10
C CYS A 53 21.57 13.08 7.84
N LEU A 54 21.37 13.32 9.13
CA LEU A 54 20.29 12.69 9.89
C LEU A 54 18.90 13.21 9.47
N GLN A 55 18.79 14.48 9.09
CA GLN A 55 17.55 15.07 8.61
C GLN A 55 17.07 14.37 7.35
N GLU A 56 17.96 14.00 6.42
CA GLU A 56 17.60 13.29 5.20
C GLU A 56 16.93 11.94 5.50
N VAL A 57 17.55 11.12 6.35
CA VAL A 57 16.97 9.83 6.77
C VAL A 57 15.64 10.03 7.50
N THR A 58 15.56 11.07 8.34
CA THR A 58 14.34 11.39 9.09
C THR A 58 13.22 11.84 8.16
N ASP A 59 13.52 12.64 7.14
CA ASP A 59 12.54 13.07 6.13
C ASP A 59 11.99 11.89 5.33
N LEU A 60 12.82 10.89 5.02
CA LEU A 60 12.38 9.64 4.38
C LEU A 60 11.44 8.85 5.31
N LEU A 61 11.80 8.67 6.58
CA LEU A 61 10.93 7.99 7.55
C LEU A 61 9.59 8.71 7.74
N LEU A 62 9.60 10.04 7.81
CA LEU A 62 8.39 10.84 7.95
C LEU A 62 7.50 10.79 6.70
N ALA A 63 8.09 10.59 5.51
CA ALA A 63 7.35 10.36 4.28
C ALA A 63 6.67 8.98 4.28
N GLU A 64 7.35 7.94 4.75
CA GLU A 64 6.74 6.61 4.91
C GLU A 64 5.57 6.64 5.91
N VAL A 65 5.71 7.39 7.01
CA VAL A 65 4.60 7.61 7.96
C VAL A 65 3.42 8.32 7.31
N ASP A 66 3.66 9.33 6.46
CA ASP A 66 2.57 10.02 5.74
C ASP A 66 1.82 9.10 4.78
N ARG A 67 2.50 8.08 4.25
CA ARG A 67 1.93 7.10 3.31
C ARG A 67 1.24 5.94 4.00
N PHE A 68 1.34 5.84 5.33
CA PHE A 68 0.68 4.78 6.08
C PHE A 68 -0.84 4.64 5.80
N PRO A 69 -1.62 5.73 5.65
CA PRO A 69 -3.03 5.60 5.27
C PRO A 69 -3.26 4.95 3.90
N GLU A 70 -2.30 5.07 2.96
CA GLU A 70 -2.39 4.47 1.62
C GLU A 70 -2.41 2.94 1.68
N VAL A 71 -1.86 2.34 2.75
CA VAL A 71 -1.85 0.89 2.97
C VAL A 71 -3.26 0.31 3.11
N PHE A 72 -4.19 1.08 3.66
CA PHE A 72 -5.59 0.65 3.85
C PHE A 72 -6.50 1.06 2.70
N ASP A 73 -6.02 1.93 1.81
CA ASP A 73 -6.76 2.36 0.64
C ASP A 73 -6.65 1.30 -0.48
N ILE A 74 -7.74 0.60 -0.77
CA ILE A 74 -7.79 -0.48 -1.78
C ILE A 74 -7.33 0.01 -3.16
N GLU A 75 -7.45 1.31 -3.49
CA GLU A 75 -7.02 1.84 -4.79
C GLU A 75 -5.52 2.15 -4.83
N ARG A 76 -4.88 2.39 -3.69
CA ARG A 76 -3.49 2.89 -3.60
C ARG A 76 -2.52 1.94 -2.91
N ALA A 77 -3.04 1.00 -2.13
CA ALA A 77 -2.24 0.05 -1.37
C ALA A 77 -1.34 -0.76 -2.30
N PRO A 78 -0.08 -1.03 -1.96
CA PRO A 78 0.75 -1.97 -2.69
C PRO A 78 0.10 -3.37 -2.76
N GLU A 79 0.37 -4.15 -3.80
CA GLU A 79 -0.28 -5.46 -4.00
C GLU A 79 -0.17 -6.39 -2.78
N ALA A 80 1.00 -6.45 -2.13
CA ALA A 80 1.21 -7.26 -0.94
C ALA A 80 0.24 -6.89 0.22
N PHE A 81 -0.16 -5.62 0.32
CA PHE A 81 -1.15 -5.20 1.31
C PHE A 81 -2.58 -5.49 0.85
N VAL A 82 -2.86 -5.49 -0.46
CA VAL A 82 -4.15 -5.96 -1.00
C VAL A 82 -4.38 -7.43 -0.64
N ASP A 83 -3.33 -8.26 -0.72
CA ASP A 83 -3.40 -9.67 -0.30
C ASP A 83 -3.72 -9.80 1.19
N LEU A 84 -3.09 -8.97 2.04
CA LEU A 84 -3.38 -8.93 3.48
C LEU A 84 -4.80 -8.43 3.78
N ILE A 85 -5.29 -7.41 3.05
CA ILE A 85 -6.66 -6.93 3.16
C ILE A 85 -7.65 -8.04 2.80
N LEU A 86 -7.40 -8.78 1.72
CA LEU A 86 -8.25 -9.92 1.32
C LEU A 86 -8.24 -11.03 2.38
N ALA A 87 -7.09 -11.31 2.99
CA ALA A 87 -6.99 -12.27 4.08
C ALA A 87 -7.77 -11.81 5.32
N ASP A 88 -7.67 -10.53 5.69
CA ASP A 88 -8.42 -9.93 6.80
C ASP A 88 -9.93 -9.95 6.55
N LEU A 89 -10.36 -9.68 5.32
CA LEU A 89 -11.76 -9.81 4.88
C LEU A 89 -12.24 -11.27 4.79
N GLY A 90 -11.37 -12.25 5.01
CA GLY A 90 -11.71 -13.67 5.05
C GLY A 90 -11.91 -14.32 3.67
N ASN A 91 -11.27 -13.81 2.62
CA ASN A 91 -11.43 -14.27 1.24
C ASN A 91 -11.47 -15.82 1.14
N PRO A 92 -12.61 -16.42 0.71
CA PRO A 92 -12.77 -17.87 0.67
C PRO A 92 -12.30 -18.48 -0.66
N PHE A 93 -11.86 -17.66 -1.62
CA PHE A 93 -11.55 -18.07 -2.98
C PHE A 93 -10.07 -18.45 -3.11
N PRO A 94 -9.75 -19.71 -3.47
CA PRO A 94 -8.37 -20.20 -3.49
C PRO A 94 -7.64 -20.01 -4.83
N PHE A 95 -8.22 -19.24 -5.76
CA PHE A 95 -7.65 -19.03 -7.10
C PHE A 95 -6.93 -17.69 -7.19
N ASP A 96 -5.86 -17.66 -7.98
CA ASP A 96 -5.05 -16.45 -8.20
C ASP A 96 -5.79 -15.46 -9.12
N LEU A 97 -5.93 -14.24 -8.62
CA LEU A 97 -6.42 -13.09 -9.38
C LEU A 97 -5.24 -12.17 -9.70
N ASP A 98 -5.33 -11.46 -10.82
CA ASP A 98 -4.45 -10.34 -11.11
C ASP A 98 -4.65 -9.21 -10.08
N GLU A 99 -3.69 -8.28 -10.00
CA GLU A 99 -3.75 -7.17 -9.03
C GLU A 99 -5.07 -6.39 -9.10
N LEU A 100 -5.55 -6.12 -10.32
CA LEU A 100 -6.81 -5.42 -10.54
C LEU A 100 -8.01 -6.25 -10.06
N GLY A 101 -8.02 -7.56 -10.32
CA GLY A 101 -9.02 -8.50 -9.83
C GLY A 101 -9.04 -8.57 -8.30
N LYS A 102 -7.88 -8.62 -7.65
CA LYS A 102 -7.75 -8.60 -6.18
C LYS A 102 -8.37 -7.35 -5.58
N ARG A 103 -8.07 -6.16 -6.12
CA ARG A 103 -8.64 -4.88 -5.66
C ARG A 103 -10.17 -4.83 -5.85
N ARG A 104 -10.65 -5.28 -7.01
CA ARG A 104 -12.10 -5.37 -7.28
C ARG A 104 -12.80 -6.36 -6.37
N LEU A 105 -12.15 -7.48 -6.05
CA LEU A 105 -12.70 -8.45 -5.12
C LEU A 105 -12.80 -7.82 -3.72
N ALA A 106 -11.73 -7.18 -3.24
CA ALA A 106 -11.72 -6.55 -1.92
C ALA A 106 -12.86 -5.52 -1.75
N SER A 107 -13.21 -4.77 -2.80
CA SER A 107 -14.30 -3.78 -2.72
C SER A 107 -15.71 -4.39 -2.71
N VAL A 108 -15.90 -5.60 -3.27
CA VAL A 108 -17.22 -6.23 -3.42
C VAL A 108 -17.42 -7.40 -2.43
N LEU A 109 -16.35 -7.93 -1.84
CA LEU A 109 -16.36 -9.15 -1.02
C LEU A 109 -17.35 -9.06 0.16
N VAL A 110 -17.40 -7.93 0.86
CA VAL A 110 -18.36 -7.72 1.96
C VAL A 110 -19.81 -7.81 1.47
N GLU A 111 -20.12 -7.23 0.31
CA GLU A 111 -21.45 -7.30 -0.27
C GLU A 111 -21.79 -8.72 -0.76
N MET A 112 -20.79 -9.46 -1.28
CA MET A 112 -20.97 -10.88 -1.63
C MET A 112 -21.32 -11.72 -0.40
N TYR A 113 -20.69 -11.47 0.75
CA TYR A 113 -21.05 -12.13 1.99
C TYR A 113 -22.48 -11.84 2.42
N ARG A 114 -22.93 -10.57 2.30
CA ARG A 114 -24.32 -10.19 2.63
C ARG A 114 -25.36 -10.85 1.73
N GLN A 115 -25.00 -11.13 0.48
CA GLN A 115 -25.88 -11.75 -0.50
C GLN A 115 -25.71 -13.27 -0.59
N LYS A 116 -24.87 -13.88 0.25
CA LYS A 116 -24.60 -15.32 0.22
C LYS A 116 -25.90 -16.12 0.39
N GLY A 117 -26.11 -17.12 -0.48
CA GLY A 117 -27.30 -17.96 -0.49
C GLY A 117 -28.52 -17.33 -1.19
N THR A 118 -28.43 -16.10 -1.69
CA THR A 118 -29.48 -15.49 -2.51
C THR A 118 -29.22 -15.74 -4.00
N ALA A 119 -30.29 -15.82 -4.80
CA ALA A 119 -30.18 -15.88 -6.26
C ALA A 119 -29.36 -14.71 -6.83
N ARG A 120 -29.56 -13.50 -6.29
CA ARG A 120 -28.82 -12.29 -6.68
C ARG A 120 -27.32 -12.41 -6.40
N GLY A 121 -26.96 -12.95 -5.23
CA GLY A 121 -25.56 -13.19 -4.87
C GLY A 121 -24.88 -14.20 -5.81
N ILE A 122 -25.59 -15.29 -6.16
CA ILE A 122 -25.10 -16.28 -7.14
C ILE A 122 -24.87 -15.64 -8.51
N ILE A 123 -25.84 -14.86 -9.02
CA ILE A 123 -25.74 -14.14 -10.29
C ILE A 123 -24.53 -13.20 -10.28
N ASN A 124 -24.38 -12.40 -9.23
CA ASN A 124 -23.29 -11.42 -9.12
C ASN A 124 -21.92 -12.10 -9.02
N ALA A 125 -21.79 -13.17 -8.24
CA ALA A 125 -20.54 -13.91 -8.10
C ALA A 125 -20.11 -14.57 -9.42
N VAL A 126 -21.05 -15.22 -10.12
CA VAL A 126 -20.76 -15.85 -11.42
C VAL A 126 -20.42 -14.79 -12.47
N ARG A 127 -21.15 -13.67 -12.50
CA ARG A 127 -20.81 -12.56 -13.38
C ARG A 127 -19.42 -12.00 -13.10
N PHE A 128 -19.03 -11.88 -11.82
CA PHE A 128 -17.73 -11.35 -11.41
C PHE A 128 -16.57 -12.26 -11.83
N PHE A 129 -16.66 -13.58 -11.57
CA PHE A 129 -15.54 -14.49 -11.83
C PHE A 129 -15.51 -15.07 -13.25
N LEU A 130 -16.68 -15.33 -13.85
CA LEU A 130 -16.78 -16.00 -15.15
C LEU A 130 -17.15 -15.05 -16.29
N GLY A 131 -17.59 -13.82 -15.98
CA GLY A 131 -18.02 -12.85 -16.99
C GLY A 131 -19.30 -13.23 -17.73
N VAL A 132 -20.03 -14.25 -17.27
CA VAL A 132 -21.25 -14.76 -17.91
C VAL A 132 -22.51 -14.18 -17.27
N GLU A 133 -23.54 -13.96 -18.08
CA GLU A 133 -24.86 -13.59 -17.59
C GLU A 133 -25.72 -14.83 -17.31
N ILE A 134 -26.25 -14.92 -16.10
CA ILE A 134 -27.20 -15.97 -15.73
C ILE A 134 -28.62 -15.51 -16.03
N GLN A 135 -29.35 -16.30 -16.81
CA GLN A 135 -30.74 -16.01 -17.18
C GLN A 135 -31.75 -16.33 -16.07
N ALA A 136 -31.52 -17.41 -15.31
CA ALA A 136 -32.39 -17.80 -14.21
C ALA A 136 -31.62 -18.60 -13.15
N VAL A 137 -31.96 -18.40 -11.88
CA VAL A 137 -31.56 -19.25 -10.75
C VAL A 137 -32.83 -19.85 -10.17
N THR A 138 -33.03 -21.14 -10.38
CA THR A 138 -34.19 -21.88 -9.88
C THR A 138 -33.79 -22.69 -8.66
N ALA A 139 -34.52 -22.52 -7.55
CA ALA A 139 -34.36 -23.38 -6.39
C ALA A 139 -34.78 -24.82 -6.77
N TYR A 140 -33.87 -25.77 -6.59
CA TYR A 140 -34.16 -27.17 -6.77
C TYR A 140 -34.50 -27.79 -5.41
N ALA A 141 -35.77 -28.16 -5.22
CA ALA A 141 -36.27 -28.81 -4.00
C ALA A 141 -36.61 -30.28 -4.29
N GLY A 142 -35.63 -31.02 -4.81
CA GLY A 142 -35.72 -32.48 -4.93
C GLY A 142 -35.09 -33.17 -3.72
N GLU A 143 -35.65 -34.30 -3.31
CA GLU A 143 -34.99 -35.19 -2.34
C GLU A 143 -33.70 -35.74 -2.98
N ALA A 144 -32.55 -35.45 -2.36
CA ALA A 144 -31.30 -36.07 -2.79
C ALA A 144 -31.25 -37.49 -2.25
N LEU A 145 -31.14 -38.48 -3.15
CA LEU A 145 -30.85 -39.86 -2.76
C LEU A 145 -29.50 -39.89 -2.04
N VAL A 146 -29.50 -40.31 -0.77
CA VAL A 146 -28.28 -40.57 -0.01
C VAL A 146 -27.68 -41.86 -0.54
N LEU A 147 -26.48 -41.81 -1.10
CA LEU A 147 -25.79 -42.99 -1.59
C LEU A 147 -25.10 -43.70 -0.41
N GLY A 148 -25.82 -44.60 0.26
CA GLY A 148 -25.30 -45.51 1.30
C GLY A 148 -26.03 -45.42 2.65
N GLU A 149 -26.33 -46.58 3.26
CA GLU A 149 -26.65 -46.71 4.68
C GLU A 149 -25.34 -46.66 5.50
N SER A 150 -25.41 -46.06 6.69
CA SER A 150 -24.28 -45.72 7.58
C SER A 150 -23.44 -46.89 8.07
#